data_AF-A0A0Q5ZZ68-F1
#
_entry.id   AF-A0A0Q5ZZ68-F1
#
_cell.length_a   1.000
_cell.length_b   1.000
_cell.length_c   1.000
_cell.angle_alpha   90.00
_cell.angle_beta   90.00
_cell.angle_gamma   90.00
#
_symmetry.space_group_name_H-M   'P 1'
#
loop_
_entity.id
_entity.type
_entity.pdbx_description
1 polymer ?
#
loop_
_entity_poly.entity_id
_entity_poly.type
_entity_poly.pdbx_seq_one_letter_code
_entity_poly.pdbx_strand_id
1 'polypeptide(L)'
;MTSLAEPAAQAARRVGGEIWPITDHVVVCRYPVSTSLPIPLAVLAPGGLDLVTWTFAGMGEAGSGGQAPVALLVLAGPDAATALREAGELALATHFHDLAIAVPRSGTAQALTAVEREALCVAVLSAIVPETVGPLSKLLPMLRPVIDALPVPETAPELTVSGEGASTVTLAGFSVPNYLLLRGDGDLSCARVASARVRPGGDVRTDLTLDTVWGRPCGTRPDRAILLTEAGFSTARIVAAPAPR
;
A
#
# COMPACT_ATOMS: atom_id res chain seq x y z
N MET A 1 15.23 -48.62 -19.66
CA MET A 1 14.11 -47.82 -19.15
C MET A 1 14.60 -47.08 -17.92
N THR A 2 15.07 -45.86 -18.10
CA THR A 2 15.63 -45.05 -17.03
C THR A 2 14.47 -44.38 -16.29
N SER A 3 14.24 -44.80 -15.05
CA SER A 3 13.29 -44.16 -14.14
C SER A 3 13.76 -42.73 -13.90
N LEU A 4 13.01 -41.75 -14.42
CA LEU A 4 13.15 -40.36 -14.03
C LEU A 4 12.69 -40.27 -12.58
N ALA A 5 13.64 -40.08 -11.66
CA ALA A 5 13.32 -39.72 -10.29
C ALA A 5 12.49 -38.43 -10.32
N GLU A 6 11.31 -38.46 -9.71
CA GLU A 6 10.58 -37.24 -9.37
C GLU A 6 11.53 -36.33 -8.58
N PRO A 7 11.63 -35.03 -8.92
CA PRO A 7 12.38 -34.11 -8.10
C PRO A 7 11.76 -34.13 -6.71
N ALA A 8 12.57 -34.48 -5.70
CA ALA A 8 12.15 -34.47 -4.31
C ALA A 8 11.53 -33.09 -4.01
N ALA A 9 10.23 -33.08 -3.71
CA ALA A 9 9.53 -31.87 -3.28
C ALA A 9 10.32 -31.27 -2.13
N GLN A 10 10.93 -30.11 -2.37
CA GLN A 10 11.68 -29.40 -1.36
C GLN A 10 10.71 -29.06 -0.24
N ALA A 11 10.88 -29.68 0.93
CA ALA A 11 9.95 -29.53 2.04
C ALA A 11 9.83 -28.03 2.38
N ALA A 12 8.64 -27.45 2.16
CA ALA A 12 8.38 -26.05 2.44
C ALA A 12 8.73 -25.74 3.89
N ARG A 13 9.47 -24.64 4.10
CA ARG A 13 9.86 -24.25 5.47
C ARG A 13 8.61 -23.74 6.18
N ARG A 14 8.29 -24.36 7.33
CA ARG A 14 7.10 -23.99 8.10
C ARG A 14 7.39 -22.90 9.13
N VAL A 15 6.56 -21.86 9.17
CA VAL A 15 6.61 -20.78 10.16
C VAL A 15 5.23 -20.50 10.74
N GLY A 16 5.17 -20.00 11.97
CA GLY A 16 3.92 -19.54 12.56
C GLY A 16 3.59 -18.13 12.10
N GLY A 17 2.35 -17.90 11.70
CA GLY A 17 1.82 -16.60 11.32
C GLY A 17 0.53 -16.24 12.04
N GLU A 18 0.12 -15.01 11.81
CA GLU A 18 -1.10 -14.40 12.32
C GLU A 18 -1.80 -13.66 11.18
N ILE A 19 -3.12 -13.52 11.27
CA ILE A 19 -3.89 -12.72 10.31
C ILE A 19 -4.72 -11.64 10.98
N TRP A 20 -4.90 -10.55 10.27
CA TRP A 20 -5.73 -9.40 10.63
C TRP A 20 -6.72 -9.14 9.50
N PRO A 21 -7.98 -9.59 9.65
CA PRO A 21 -9.03 -9.25 8.71
C PRO A 21 -9.24 -7.74 8.72
N ILE A 22 -9.15 -7.11 7.54
CA ILE A 22 -9.46 -5.69 7.35
C ILE A 22 -10.90 -5.55 6.86
N THR A 23 -11.26 -6.39 5.89
CA THR A 23 -12.63 -6.61 5.41
C THR A 23 -12.79 -8.10 5.11
N ASP A 24 -13.96 -8.53 4.63
CA ASP A 24 -14.15 -9.90 4.16
C ASP A 24 -13.23 -10.25 2.98
N HIS A 25 -12.77 -9.25 2.22
CA HIS A 25 -11.96 -9.46 1.01
C HIS A 25 -10.48 -9.14 1.15
N VAL A 26 -10.07 -8.56 2.27
CA VAL A 26 -8.70 -8.06 2.46
C VAL A 26 -8.22 -8.44 3.85
N VAL A 27 -7.07 -9.09 3.91
CA VAL A 27 -6.45 -9.57 5.14
C VAL A 27 -4.97 -9.26 5.13
N VAL A 28 -4.45 -8.80 6.27
CA VAL A 28 -3.00 -8.69 6.47
C VAL A 28 -2.53 -9.98 7.13
N CYS A 29 -1.48 -10.61 6.60
CA CYS A 29 -0.80 -11.74 7.24
C CYS A 29 0.57 -11.29 7.76
N ARG A 30 0.92 -11.67 8.98
CA ARG A 30 2.22 -11.39 9.60
C ARG A 30 2.91 -12.70 9.94
N TYR A 31 4.20 -12.77 9.69
CA TYR A 31 5.04 -13.88 10.14
C TYR A 31 6.47 -13.40 10.45
N PRO A 32 7.19 -14.08 11.35
CA PRO A 32 8.57 -13.74 11.64
C PRO A 32 9.46 -14.04 10.44
N VAL A 33 10.39 -13.14 10.15
CA VAL A 33 11.27 -13.25 8.99
C VAL A 33 12.55 -13.98 9.38
N SER A 34 12.98 -14.92 8.54
CA SER A 34 14.29 -15.56 8.69
C SER A 34 15.42 -14.64 8.24
N THR A 35 16.64 -14.90 8.69
CA THR A 35 17.86 -14.17 8.29
C THR A 35 18.12 -14.17 6.79
N SER A 36 17.53 -15.09 6.04
CA SER A 36 17.58 -15.16 4.57
C SER A 36 16.64 -14.18 3.86
N LEU A 37 15.80 -13.42 4.58
CA LEU A 37 14.88 -12.41 4.07
C LEU A 37 14.11 -12.84 2.81
N PRO A 38 13.36 -13.96 2.84
CA PRO A 38 12.69 -14.48 1.65
C PRO A 38 11.61 -13.49 1.17
N ILE A 39 11.91 -12.78 0.07
CA ILE A 39 11.01 -11.87 -0.65
C ILE A 39 9.78 -12.64 -1.15
N PRO A 40 8.56 -12.30 -0.67
CA PRO A 40 7.30 -12.84 -1.17
C PRO A 40 7.10 -12.54 -2.67
N LEU A 41 6.70 -13.55 -3.44
CA LEU A 41 6.45 -13.42 -4.87
C LEU A 41 4.97 -13.64 -5.23
N ALA A 42 4.36 -14.70 -4.70
CA ALA A 42 2.96 -15.04 -4.98
C ALA A 42 2.38 -15.97 -3.92
N VAL A 43 1.05 -16.00 -3.80
CA VAL A 43 0.34 -17.04 -3.05
C VAL A 43 0.21 -18.27 -3.94
N LEU A 44 0.57 -19.44 -3.40
CA LEU A 44 0.40 -20.74 -4.06
C LEU A 44 -0.87 -21.45 -3.59
N ALA A 45 -1.21 -21.31 -2.30
CA ALA A 45 -2.42 -21.84 -1.71
C ALA A 45 -2.79 -21.07 -0.42
N PRO A 46 -4.08 -21.00 -0.02
CA PRO A 46 -5.23 -21.51 -0.75
C PRO A 46 -5.50 -20.69 -2.03
N GLY A 47 -6.11 -21.33 -3.03
CA GLY A 47 -6.46 -20.65 -4.28
C GLY A 47 -7.50 -19.55 -4.07
N GLY A 48 -7.53 -18.58 -4.99
CA GLY A 48 -8.44 -17.42 -4.90
C GLY A 48 -7.95 -16.28 -4.01
N LEU A 49 -6.73 -16.40 -3.48
CA LEU A 49 -6.01 -15.31 -2.80
C LEU A 49 -4.87 -14.80 -3.66
N ASP A 50 -4.79 -13.49 -3.79
CA ASP A 50 -3.70 -12.80 -4.45
C ASP A 50 -2.83 -12.07 -3.42
N LEU A 51 -1.52 -12.10 -3.64
CA LEU A 51 -0.59 -11.23 -2.92
C LEU A 51 -0.63 -9.84 -3.56
N VAL A 52 -1.20 -8.86 -2.86
CA VAL A 52 -1.38 -7.49 -3.38
C VAL A 52 -0.13 -6.64 -3.15
N THR A 53 0.43 -6.71 -1.96
CA THR A 53 1.70 -6.06 -1.60
C THR A 53 2.29 -6.71 -0.35
N TRP A 54 3.53 -6.40 -0.03
CA TRP A 54 4.21 -6.88 1.16
C TRP A 54 5.27 -5.90 1.64
N THR A 55 5.72 -6.07 2.88
CA THR A 55 6.83 -5.29 3.45
C THR A 55 7.51 -6.05 4.58
N PHE A 56 8.72 -5.63 4.93
CA PHE A 56 9.41 -6.05 6.14
C PHE A 56 9.40 -4.90 7.17
N ALA A 57 9.16 -5.24 8.43
CA ALA A 57 9.19 -4.31 9.56
C ALA A 57 10.21 -4.77 10.61
N GLY A 58 10.77 -3.82 11.37
CA GLY A 58 11.74 -4.12 12.44
C GLY A 58 13.17 -4.41 11.94
N MET A 59 13.46 -4.10 10.67
CA MET A 59 14.80 -4.22 10.08
C MET A 59 15.68 -3.05 10.54
N GLY A 60 16.34 -3.15 11.69
CA GLY A 60 17.25 -2.08 12.14
C GLY A 60 17.73 -2.13 13.60
N GLU A 61 17.07 -2.88 14.49
CA GLU A 61 17.41 -2.91 15.91
C GLU A 61 18.04 -4.24 16.36
N ALA A 62 19.01 -4.73 15.59
CA ALA A 62 19.83 -5.87 15.99
C ALA A 62 20.79 -5.44 17.13
N GLY A 63 20.31 -5.41 18.37
CA GLY A 63 21.17 -5.22 19.54
C GLY A 63 20.54 -4.64 20.81
N SER A 64 19.29 -4.18 20.78
CA SER A 64 18.72 -3.40 21.90
C SER A 64 17.31 -3.84 22.29
N GLY A 65 17.07 -5.15 22.44
CA GLY A 65 15.75 -5.65 22.85
C GLY A 65 14.61 -5.36 21.86
N GLY A 66 14.95 -4.94 20.63
CA GLY A 66 14.01 -4.68 19.55
C GLY A 66 13.29 -5.95 19.11
N GLN A 67 12.04 -5.78 18.67
CA GLN A 67 11.20 -6.87 18.17
C GLN A 67 11.88 -7.57 16.98
N ALA A 68 11.79 -8.89 16.93
CA ALA A 68 12.33 -9.65 15.79
C ALA A 68 11.68 -9.17 14.47
N PRO A 69 12.43 -9.07 13.36
CA PRO A 69 11.88 -8.64 12.09
C PRO A 69 10.70 -9.50 11.64
N VAL A 70 9.71 -8.84 11.07
CA VAL A 70 8.50 -9.50 10.57
C VAL A 70 8.19 -9.10 9.14
N ALA A 71 7.52 -9.98 8.44
CA ALA A 71 6.94 -9.73 7.13
C ALA A 71 5.46 -9.47 7.32
N LEU A 72 4.96 -8.49 6.59
CA LEU A 72 3.54 -8.19 6.47
C LEU A 72 3.16 -8.41 5.01
N LEU A 73 2.17 -9.26 4.77
CA LEU A 73 1.58 -9.51 3.47
C LEU A 73 0.18 -8.90 3.46
N VAL A 74 -0.17 -8.20 2.39
CA VAL A 74 -1.55 -7.82 2.11
C VAL A 74 -2.09 -8.79 1.09
N LEU A 75 -3.09 -9.56 1.51
CA LEU A 75 -3.75 -10.55 0.67
C LEU A 75 -5.16 -10.08 0.35
N ALA A 76 -5.59 -10.29 -0.90
CA ALA A 76 -6.95 -10.00 -1.32
C ALA A 76 -7.57 -11.20 -2.03
N GLY A 77 -8.87 -11.36 -1.86
CA GLY A 77 -9.63 -12.44 -2.49
C GLY A 77 -11.05 -12.53 -1.91
N PRO A 78 -11.96 -13.29 -2.52
CA PRO A 78 -13.27 -13.58 -1.92
C PRO A 78 -13.09 -14.25 -0.55
N ASP A 79 -13.78 -13.75 0.47
CA ASP A 79 -13.77 -14.29 1.83
C ASP A 79 -12.36 -14.62 2.37
N ALA A 80 -11.39 -13.75 2.10
CA ALA A 80 -9.96 -14.04 2.24
C ALA A 80 -9.57 -14.55 3.64
N ALA A 81 -10.15 -13.93 4.68
CA ALA A 81 -9.90 -14.35 6.05
C ALA A 81 -10.49 -15.73 6.37
N THR A 82 -11.64 -16.08 5.79
CA THR A 82 -12.29 -17.39 5.97
C THR A 82 -11.49 -18.46 5.24
N ALA A 83 -11.11 -18.23 3.99
CA ALA A 83 -10.29 -19.15 3.20
C ALA A 83 -8.97 -19.52 3.93
N LEU A 84 -8.30 -18.53 4.55
CA LEU A 84 -7.09 -18.78 5.33
C LEU A 84 -7.34 -19.58 6.62
N ARG A 85 -8.45 -19.30 7.32
CA ARG A 85 -8.80 -20.02 8.55
C ARG A 85 -9.15 -21.48 8.26
N GLU A 86 -9.89 -21.74 7.18
CA GLU A 86 -10.29 -23.10 6.78
C GLU A 86 -9.10 -23.91 6.27
N ALA A 87 -8.22 -23.30 5.48
CA ALA A 87 -6.98 -23.94 5.04
C ALA A 87 -6.01 -24.19 6.21
N GLY A 88 -6.00 -23.32 7.22
CA GLY A 88 -5.09 -23.36 8.36
C GLY A 88 -3.64 -23.01 8.04
N GLU A 89 -3.31 -22.82 6.76
CA GLU A 89 -1.97 -22.56 6.25
C GLU A 89 -2.04 -21.74 4.95
N LEU A 90 -1.06 -20.85 4.78
CA LEU A 90 -0.78 -20.11 3.55
C LEU A 90 0.53 -20.63 2.95
N ALA A 91 0.46 -21.17 1.74
CA ALA A 91 1.64 -21.52 0.96
C ALA A 91 2.05 -20.31 0.09
N LEU A 92 3.28 -19.85 0.27
CA LEU A 92 3.81 -18.63 -0.33
C LEU A 92 5.06 -18.94 -1.15
N ALA A 93 5.04 -18.60 -2.42
CA ALA A 93 6.24 -18.57 -3.25
C ALA A 93 7.13 -17.42 -2.82
N THR A 94 8.43 -17.68 -2.68
CA THR A 94 9.44 -16.65 -2.41
C THR A 94 10.59 -16.77 -3.39
N HIS A 95 11.42 -15.74 -3.51
CA HIS A 95 12.61 -15.78 -4.38
C HIS A 95 13.67 -16.82 -3.98
N PHE A 96 13.50 -17.51 -2.84
CA PHE A 96 14.48 -18.46 -2.31
C PHE A 96 13.90 -19.88 -2.18
N HIS A 97 12.86 -20.07 -1.39
CA HIS A 97 12.10 -21.33 -1.30
C HIS A 97 10.64 -21.07 -0.92
N ASP A 98 9.77 -22.01 -1.25
CA ASP A 98 8.37 -21.93 -0.84
C ASP A 98 8.25 -22.01 0.69
N LEU A 99 7.40 -21.15 1.23
CA LEU A 99 7.16 -20.99 2.66
C LEU A 99 5.76 -21.46 2.99
N ALA A 100 5.64 -22.28 4.04
CA ALA A 100 4.36 -22.68 4.62
C ALA A 100 4.12 -21.87 5.89
N ILE A 101 3.17 -20.92 5.86
CA ILE A 101 2.84 -20.09 7.01
C ILE A 101 1.60 -20.69 7.66
N ALA A 102 1.76 -21.32 8.83
CA ALA A 102 0.62 -21.80 9.61
C ALA A 102 -0.14 -20.59 10.18
N VAL A 103 -1.45 -20.50 9.92
CA VAL A 103 -2.26 -19.32 10.27
C VAL A 103 -3.37 -19.65 11.30
N PRO A 104 -3.02 -20.06 12.53
CA PRO A 104 -4.02 -20.48 13.51
C PRO A 104 -4.69 -19.33 14.27
N ARG A 105 -4.19 -18.09 14.15
CA ARG A 105 -4.58 -16.97 15.03
C ARG A 105 -5.06 -15.75 14.24
N SER A 106 -6.23 -15.24 14.62
CA SER A 106 -6.73 -13.94 14.19
C SER A 106 -6.43 -12.88 15.26
N GLY A 107 -5.74 -11.81 14.89
CA GLY A 107 -5.55 -10.62 15.71
C GLY A 107 -6.55 -9.51 15.35
N THR A 108 -6.67 -8.49 16.20
CA THR A 108 -7.39 -7.25 15.86
C THR A 108 -6.43 -6.25 15.24
N ALA A 109 -6.84 -5.47 14.24
CA ALA A 109 -5.95 -4.57 13.48
C ALA A 109 -5.17 -3.57 14.37
N GLN A 110 -5.70 -3.25 15.55
CA GLN A 110 -5.06 -2.41 16.56
C GLN A 110 -3.79 -3.05 17.17
N ALA A 111 -3.62 -4.37 17.03
CA ALA A 111 -2.48 -5.13 17.54
C ALA A 111 -1.20 -4.98 16.71
N LEU A 112 -1.27 -4.46 15.47
CA LEU A 112 -0.06 -4.11 14.72
C LEU A 112 0.71 -3.02 15.45
N THR A 113 2.03 -3.14 15.50
CA THR A 113 2.87 -2.12 16.16
C THR A 113 2.93 -0.83 15.33
N ALA A 114 3.43 0.25 15.91
CA ALA A 114 3.64 1.50 15.17
C ALA A 114 4.58 1.29 13.96
N VAL A 115 5.71 0.63 14.18
CA VAL A 115 6.69 0.31 13.12
C VAL A 115 6.09 -0.56 12.01
N GLU A 116 5.26 -1.54 12.38
CA GLU A 116 4.54 -2.38 11.41
C GLU A 116 3.54 -1.57 10.58
N ARG A 117 2.78 -0.66 11.22
CA ARG A 117 1.85 0.24 10.50
C ARG A 117 2.58 1.22 9.59
N GLU A 118 3.73 1.73 9.99
CA GLU A 118 4.56 2.62 9.17
C GLU A 118 5.08 1.90 7.92
N ALA A 119 5.71 0.73 8.09
CA ALA A 119 6.19 -0.08 6.98
C ALA A 119 5.04 -0.48 6.04
N LEU A 120 3.89 -0.86 6.60
CA LEU A 120 2.71 -1.23 5.82
C LEU A 120 2.14 -0.02 5.06
N CYS A 121 2.12 1.17 5.67
CA CYS A 121 1.68 2.39 5.01
C CYS A 121 2.51 2.70 3.76
N VAL A 122 3.84 2.61 3.88
CA VAL A 122 4.77 2.85 2.77
C VAL A 122 4.49 1.84 1.63
N ALA A 123 4.38 0.55 1.96
CA ALA A 123 4.14 -0.49 0.97
C ALA A 123 2.76 -0.39 0.31
N VAL A 124 1.73 -0.03 1.07
CA VAL A 124 0.38 0.20 0.55
C VAL A 124 0.38 1.40 -0.39
N LEU A 125 0.91 2.56 0.01
CA LEU A 125 0.92 3.75 -0.84
C LEU A 125 1.74 3.54 -2.12
N SER A 126 2.86 2.82 -2.03
CA SER A 126 3.71 2.52 -3.18
C SER A 126 3.10 1.50 -4.14
N ALA A 127 2.20 0.64 -3.66
CA ALA A 127 1.59 -0.41 -4.45
C ALA A 127 0.25 0.00 -5.06
N ILE A 128 -0.26 1.21 -4.83
CA ILE A 128 -1.52 1.68 -5.43
C ILE A 128 -1.35 1.92 -6.94
N VAL A 129 -1.93 1.02 -7.72
CA VAL A 129 -2.04 1.04 -9.18
C VAL A 129 -3.48 0.65 -9.56
N PRO A 130 -3.91 0.74 -10.84
CA PRO A 130 -5.30 0.44 -11.22
C PRO A 130 -5.82 -0.92 -10.72
N GLU A 131 -4.97 -1.94 -10.73
CA GLU A 131 -5.33 -3.31 -10.36
C GLU A 131 -5.46 -3.50 -8.84
N THR A 132 -4.76 -2.70 -8.04
CA THR A 132 -4.63 -2.88 -6.59
C THR A 132 -5.36 -1.80 -5.78
N VAL A 133 -5.75 -0.69 -6.40
CA VAL A 133 -6.38 0.45 -5.70
C VAL A 133 -7.65 0.03 -4.95
N GLY A 134 -8.43 -0.89 -5.52
CA GLY A 134 -9.64 -1.44 -4.91
C GLY A 134 -9.35 -2.08 -3.53
N PRO A 135 -8.61 -3.19 -3.45
CA PRO A 135 -8.28 -3.83 -2.18
C PRO A 135 -7.45 -2.93 -1.26
N LEU A 136 -6.45 -2.21 -1.78
CA LEU A 136 -5.57 -1.37 -0.95
C LEU A 136 -6.29 -0.19 -0.31
N SER A 137 -7.33 0.35 -0.94
CA SER A 137 -8.15 1.42 -0.36
C SER A 137 -8.77 1.02 0.99
N LYS A 138 -9.02 -0.28 1.22
CA LYS A 138 -9.63 -0.79 2.45
C LYS A 138 -8.71 -0.68 3.67
N LEU A 139 -7.39 -0.62 3.46
CA LEU A 139 -6.41 -0.44 4.55
C LEU A 139 -6.24 1.02 4.96
N LEU A 140 -6.59 1.98 4.10
CA LEU A 140 -6.31 3.40 4.33
C LEU A 140 -6.95 3.98 5.60
N PRO A 141 -8.19 3.60 6.00
CA PRO A 141 -8.74 4.06 7.28
C PRO A 141 -7.89 3.67 8.49
N MET A 142 -7.35 2.45 8.49
CA MET A 142 -6.44 1.98 9.55
C MET A 142 -5.07 2.68 9.49
N LEU A 143 -4.57 2.97 8.29
CA LEU A 143 -3.26 3.61 8.07
C LEU A 143 -3.31 5.13 8.18
N ARG A 144 -4.50 5.72 8.30
CA ARG A 144 -4.71 7.15 8.34
C ARG A 144 -3.81 7.90 9.34
N PRO A 145 -3.63 7.45 10.60
CA PRO A 145 -2.74 8.17 11.52
C PRO A 145 -1.30 8.28 11.01
N VAL A 146 -0.80 7.25 10.31
CA VAL A 146 0.53 7.27 9.70
C VAL A 146 0.55 8.22 8.49
N ILE A 147 -0.47 8.15 7.64
CA ILE A 147 -0.63 9.04 6.47
C ILE A 147 -0.66 10.51 6.90
N ASP A 148 -1.37 10.82 7.98
CA ASP A 148 -1.48 12.18 8.53
C ASP A 148 -0.14 12.69 9.10
N ALA A 149 0.69 11.78 9.59
CA ALA A 149 2.02 12.06 10.13
C ALA A 149 3.15 12.11 9.09
N LEU A 150 2.89 11.74 7.82
CA LEU A 150 3.91 11.78 6.77
C LEU A 150 4.49 13.20 6.62
N PRO A 151 5.83 13.34 6.57
CA PRO A 151 6.44 14.64 6.43
C PRO A 151 6.14 15.25 5.07
N VAL A 152 5.93 16.57 5.06
CA VAL A 152 5.84 17.36 3.83
C VAL A 152 7.10 18.24 3.76
N PRO A 153 8.15 17.80 3.05
CA PRO A 153 9.39 18.57 2.97
C PRO A 153 9.16 19.90 2.24
N GLU A 154 9.98 20.91 2.52
CA GLU A 154 9.90 22.20 1.82
C GLU A 154 10.12 22.06 0.30
N THR A 155 10.91 21.07 -0.10
CA THR A 155 11.19 20.71 -1.49
C THR A 155 10.09 19.89 -2.16
N ALA A 156 9.02 19.52 -1.44
CA ALA A 156 7.91 18.79 -2.03
C ALA A 156 7.23 19.61 -3.15
N PRO A 157 6.74 18.93 -4.20
CA PRO A 157 6.06 19.58 -5.31
C PRO A 157 4.81 20.34 -4.83
N GLU A 158 4.56 21.49 -5.44
CA GLU A 158 3.39 22.30 -5.12
C GLU A 158 2.17 21.82 -5.90
N LEU A 159 1.08 21.60 -5.17
CA LEU A 159 -0.21 21.28 -5.73
C LEU A 159 -1.17 22.45 -5.48
N THR A 160 -1.64 23.07 -6.56
CA THR A 160 -2.68 24.09 -6.54
C THR A 160 -4.02 23.45 -6.84
N VAL A 161 -5.00 23.66 -5.98
CA VAL A 161 -6.38 23.20 -6.20
C VAL A 161 -7.22 24.41 -6.58
N SER A 162 -7.86 24.35 -7.75
CA SER A 162 -8.68 25.45 -8.30
C SER A 162 -10.16 25.07 -8.24
N GLY A 163 -10.98 25.93 -7.64
CA GLY A 163 -12.44 25.76 -7.56
C GLY A 163 -12.92 24.80 -6.46
N GLU A 164 -14.25 24.74 -6.29
CA GLU A 164 -14.92 23.76 -5.43
C GLU A 164 -14.99 22.40 -6.17
N GLY A 165 -14.63 21.30 -5.49
CA GLY A 165 -14.80 19.95 -6.01
C GLY A 165 -13.59 19.27 -6.67
N ALA A 166 -12.41 19.91 -6.68
CA ALA A 166 -11.09 19.32 -7.01
C ALA A 166 -11.02 18.40 -8.26
N SER A 167 -11.88 18.58 -9.27
CA SER A 167 -11.81 17.81 -10.53
C SER A 167 -10.64 18.25 -11.42
N THR A 168 -10.05 19.40 -11.12
CA THR A 168 -8.86 19.93 -11.79
C THR A 168 -7.88 20.50 -10.77
N VAL A 169 -6.61 20.12 -10.91
CA VAL A 169 -5.52 20.61 -10.05
C VAL A 169 -4.31 20.97 -10.91
N THR A 170 -3.47 21.87 -10.44
CA THR A 170 -2.20 22.20 -11.11
C THR A 170 -1.04 21.75 -10.23
N LEU A 171 -0.15 20.96 -10.80
CA LEU A 171 1.08 20.49 -10.16
C LEU A 171 2.29 21.28 -10.67
N ALA A 172 3.21 21.68 -9.78
CA ALA A 172 4.50 22.23 -10.19
C ALA A 172 5.40 21.16 -10.80
N GLY A 173 6.05 21.49 -11.91
CA GLY A 173 6.97 20.60 -12.62
C GLY A 173 6.29 19.68 -13.64
N PHE A 174 7.04 18.67 -14.09
CA PHE A 174 6.67 17.73 -15.17
C PHE A 174 6.20 16.35 -14.68
N SER A 175 6.38 16.02 -13.41
CA SER A 175 6.08 14.68 -12.90
C SER A 175 4.57 14.47 -12.83
N VAL A 176 4.02 13.63 -13.69
CA VAL A 176 2.58 13.31 -13.69
C VAL A 176 2.35 12.08 -12.81
N PRO A 177 1.64 12.19 -11.68
CA PRO A 177 1.25 11.02 -10.91
C PRO A 177 0.13 10.25 -11.61
N ASN A 178 0.00 8.96 -11.27
CA ASN A 178 -1.12 8.14 -11.72
C ASN A 178 -2.37 8.42 -10.89
N TYR A 179 -2.19 8.62 -9.58
CA TYR A 179 -3.25 8.90 -8.63
C TYR A 179 -2.86 10.00 -7.66
N LEU A 180 -3.88 10.68 -7.13
CA LEU A 180 -3.76 11.58 -6.01
C LEU A 180 -4.61 11.02 -4.87
N LEU A 181 -3.98 10.84 -3.71
CA LEU A 181 -4.69 10.67 -2.45
C LEU A 181 -4.83 12.05 -1.81
N LEU A 182 -6.06 12.48 -1.59
CA LEU A 182 -6.39 13.78 -1.01
C LEU A 182 -7.07 13.58 0.34
N ARG A 183 -6.69 14.37 1.34
CA ARG A 183 -7.44 14.51 2.59
C ARG A 183 -8.12 15.87 2.62
N GLY A 184 -9.40 15.88 2.92
CA GLY A 184 -10.21 17.09 3.08
C GLY A 184 -11.50 16.76 3.81
N ASP A 185 -12.08 17.74 4.50
CA ASP A 185 -13.34 17.58 5.26
C ASP A 185 -13.33 16.42 6.28
N GLY A 186 -12.13 16.01 6.72
CA GLY A 186 -11.96 14.90 7.66
C GLY A 186 -11.93 13.51 7.03
N ASP A 187 -11.98 13.38 5.70
CA ASP A 187 -11.95 12.08 5.00
C ASP A 187 -10.83 12.00 3.96
N LEU A 188 -10.44 10.76 3.63
CA LEU A 188 -9.54 10.46 2.52
C LEU A 188 -10.37 10.19 1.26
N SER A 189 -9.83 10.60 0.12
CA SER A 189 -10.35 10.31 -1.21
C SER A 189 -9.20 10.00 -2.16
N CYS A 190 -9.48 9.20 -3.19
CA CYS A 190 -8.50 8.90 -4.23
C CYS A 190 -9.08 9.28 -5.58
N ALA A 191 -8.28 9.98 -6.37
CA ALA A 191 -8.60 10.31 -7.74
C ALA A 191 -7.49 9.84 -8.68
N ARG A 192 -7.90 9.32 -9.84
CA ARG A 192 -7.02 8.97 -10.95
C ARG A 192 -6.75 10.20 -11.79
N VAL A 193 -5.52 10.38 -12.24
CA VAL A 193 -5.21 11.40 -13.25
C VAL A 193 -5.73 10.90 -14.60
N ALA A 194 -6.80 11.52 -15.08
CA ALA A 194 -7.44 11.17 -16.34
C ALA A 194 -6.71 11.79 -17.55
N SER A 195 -6.18 13.00 -17.37
CA SER A 195 -5.35 13.68 -18.35
C SER A 195 -4.38 14.66 -17.69
N ALA A 196 -3.27 14.93 -18.36
CA ALA A 196 -2.27 15.90 -17.93
C ALA A 196 -1.90 16.81 -19.10
N ARG A 197 -1.94 18.12 -18.88
CA ARG A 197 -1.48 19.13 -19.84
C ARG A 197 -0.32 19.90 -19.24
N VAL A 198 0.86 19.69 -19.80
CA VAL A 198 2.07 20.42 -19.42
C VAL A 198 2.04 21.82 -20.04
N ARG A 199 2.28 22.83 -19.22
CA ARG A 199 2.47 24.24 -19.59
C ARG A 199 3.94 24.61 -19.41
N PRO A 200 4.75 24.58 -20.48
CA PRO A 200 6.14 25.02 -20.42
C PRO A 200 6.21 26.54 -20.23
N GLY A 201 7.23 27.00 -19.50
CA GLY A 201 7.44 28.40 -19.15
C GLY A 201 8.58 28.56 -18.14
N GLY A 202 8.79 29.78 -17.63
CA GLY A 202 9.80 30.04 -16.59
C GLY A 202 9.59 29.19 -15.34
N ASP A 203 8.33 28.97 -14.97
CA ASP A 203 7.89 27.97 -13.99
C ASP A 203 7.02 26.93 -14.70
N VAL A 204 7.52 25.71 -14.82
CA VAL A 204 6.77 24.61 -15.45
C VAL A 204 5.59 24.21 -14.56
N ARG A 205 4.41 24.11 -15.15
CA ARG A 205 3.18 23.68 -14.48
C ARG A 205 2.49 22.59 -15.28
N THR A 206 1.83 21.66 -14.60
CA THR A 206 1.05 20.60 -15.24
C THR A 206 -0.38 20.66 -14.72
N ASP A 207 -1.33 20.90 -15.59
CA ASP A 207 -2.76 20.84 -15.24
C ASP A 207 -3.25 19.40 -15.36
N LEU A 208 -3.83 18.89 -14.28
CA LEU A 208 -4.33 17.54 -14.15
C LEU A 208 -5.85 17.58 -14.10
N THR A 209 -6.50 16.72 -14.88
CA THR A 209 -7.92 16.42 -14.72
C THR A 209 -8.07 15.12 -13.94
N LEU A 210 -8.93 15.12 -12.93
CA LEU A 210 -9.05 14.02 -11.97
C LEU A 210 -10.40 13.32 -12.10
N ASP A 211 -10.36 11.99 -12.19
CA ASP A 211 -11.53 11.13 -12.07
C ASP A 211 -11.55 10.51 -10.67
N THR A 212 -12.66 10.63 -9.95
CA THR A 212 -12.78 10.01 -8.63
C THR A 212 -12.78 8.48 -8.74
N VAL A 213 -11.88 7.83 -8.01
CA VAL A 213 -11.85 6.37 -7.89
C VAL A 213 -12.73 5.94 -6.73
N TRP A 214 -12.56 6.59 -5.58
CA TRP A 214 -13.37 6.36 -4.39
C TRP A 214 -13.28 7.56 -3.43
N GLY A 215 -14.20 7.57 -2.47
CA GLY A 215 -14.34 8.68 -1.54
C GLY A 215 -15.08 9.85 -2.19
N ARG A 216 -15.44 10.83 -1.38
CA ARG A 216 -16.07 12.05 -1.87
C ARG A 216 -14.98 13.02 -2.32
N PRO A 217 -15.07 13.62 -3.53
CA PRO A 217 -14.21 14.74 -3.88
C PRO A 217 -14.27 15.80 -2.79
N CYS A 218 -13.12 16.33 -2.38
CA CYS A 218 -13.06 17.38 -1.38
C CYS A 218 -13.92 18.57 -1.85
N GLY A 219 -14.94 18.93 -1.07
CA GLY A 219 -15.77 20.09 -1.35
C GLY A 219 -15.02 21.39 -1.07
N THR A 220 -14.06 21.32 -0.16
CA THR A 220 -13.14 22.40 0.22
C THR A 220 -11.71 22.10 -0.22
N ARG A 221 -10.79 23.05 0.04
CA ARG A 221 -9.36 22.84 -0.21
C ARG A 221 -8.84 21.67 0.64
N PRO A 222 -8.18 20.66 0.06
CA PRO A 222 -7.58 19.58 0.84
C PRO A 222 -6.47 20.11 1.75
N ASP A 223 -6.21 19.40 2.84
CA ASP A 223 -5.14 19.71 3.80
C ASP A 223 -3.97 18.71 3.75
N ARG A 224 -4.14 17.59 3.06
CA ARG A 224 -3.05 16.68 2.64
C ARG A 224 -3.23 16.24 1.20
N ALA A 225 -2.11 16.11 0.50
CA ALA A 225 -2.04 15.55 -0.84
C ALA A 225 -0.83 14.62 -0.95
N ILE A 226 -1.06 13.42 -1.46
CA ILE A 226 -0.03 12.43 -1.76
C ILE A 226 -0.13 12.07 -3.23
N LEU A 227 0.99 12.20 -3.93
CA LEU A 227 1.15 11.86 -5.33
C LEU A 227 1.60 10.42 -5.40
N LEU A 228 0.84 9.59 -6.12
CA LEU A 228 1.12 8.16 -6.27
C LEU A 228 1.57 7.89 -7.72
N THR A 229 2.71 7.24 -7.86
CA THR A 229 3.39 6.92 -9.13
C THR A 229 3.73 5.43 -9.17
N GLU A 230 4.09 4.90 -10.34
CA GLU A 230 4.58 3.51 -10.42
C GLU A 230 5.88 3.30 -9.64
N ALA A 231 6.69 4.36 -9.47
CA ALA A 231 7.96 4.31 -8.77
C ALA A 231 7.82 4.48 -7.23
N GLY A 232 6.61 4.68 -6.72
CA GLY A 232 6.34 4.96 -5.31
C GLY A 232 5.48 6.20 -5.11
N PHE A 233 5.64 6.87 -3.97
CA PHE A 233 4.82 8.03 -3.62
C PHE A 233 5.64 9.21 -3.09
N SER A 234 5.04 10.40 -3.12
CA SER A 234 5.56 11.61 -2.48
C SER A 234 4.43 12.47 -1.90
N THR A 235 4.71 13.23 -0.86
CA THR A 235 3.79 14.25 -0.35
C THR A 235 3.89 15.52 -1.20
N ALA A 236 2.80 16.26 -1.31
CA ALA A 236 2.76 17.55 -2.00
C ALA A 236 2.40 18.69 -1.05
N ARG A 237 3.02 19.86 -1.26
CA ARG A 237 2.63 21.09 -0.56
C ARG A 237 1.39 21.67 -1.24
N ILE A 238 0.31 21.81 -0.49
CA ILE A 238 -0.92 22.40 -1.04
C ILE A 238 -0.78 23.92 -0.97
N VAL A 239 -0.88 24.59 -2.12
CA VAL A 239 -0.81 26.05 -2.24
C VAL A 239 -2.15 26.63 -2.68
N ALA A 240 -2.42 27.88 -2.30
CA ALA A 240 -3.62 28.57 -2.76
C ALA A 240 -3.50 28.90 -4.25
N ALA A 241 -4.61 28.84 -4.97
CA ALA A 241 -4.65 29.43 -6.31
C ALA A 241 -4.33 30.93 -6.22
N PRO A 242 -3.51 31.48 -7.14
CA PRO A 242 -3.30 32.92 -7.20
C PRO A 242 -4.65 33.62 -7.41
N ALA A 243 -4.85 34.76 -6.74
CA ALA A 243 -6.06 35.55 -6.91
C ALA A 243 -6.24 35.92 -8.40
N PRO A 244 -7.47 35.89 -8.94
CA PRO A 244 -7.73 36.38 -10.28
C PRO A 244 -7.27 37.84 -10.37
N ARG A 245 -6.47 38.15 -11.39
CA ARG A 245 -6.06 39.52 -11.71
C ARG A 245 -7.18 40.28 -12.39
#